data_AF-A0A0R1S824-F1
#
_entry.id   AF-A0A0R1S824-F1
#
_cell.length_a   1.000
_cell.length_b   1.000
_cell.length_c   1.000
_cell.angle_alpha   90.00
_cell.angle_beta   90.00
_cell.angle_gamma   90.00
#
_symmetry.space_group_name_H-M   'P 1'
#
loop_
_entity.id
_entity.type
_entity.pdbx_description
1 polymer ?
#
loop_
_entity_poly.entity_id
_entity_poly.type
_entity_poly.pdbx_seq_one_letter_code
_entity_poly.pdbx_strand_id
1 'polypeptide(L)'
;MQIIYTAGDNSKDYPQVNTTQKKICQGFIDLYARTPLELITIRQLCQSIPIARTTFYRYFDNVAQVEELLVDLSLSQVGQLMTLIAEFKNDNSNQVVQQMTNLLDANQGIWKLLLVTERSSDYTRQVERIVKAALAGQKQASYLHAQFLCSVTMGFLIGILTDQFKFDKEALVELERSLRKLSA
;
A
#
# COMPACT_ATOMS: atom_id res chain seq x y z
N MET A 1 2.65 -2.70 -16.66
CA MET A 1 2.43 -3.16 -15.27
C MET A 1 0.92 -3.18 -15.05
N GLN A 2 0.31 -4.35 -14.83
CA GLN A 2 -1.12 -4.45 -14.53
C GLN A 2 -1.27 -4.46 -13.01
N ILE A 3 -2.04 -3.52 -12.46
CA ILE A 3 -2.44 -3.58 -11.06
C ILE A 3 -3.42 -4.75 -10.91
N ILE A 4 -2.90 -5.90 -10.46
CA ILE A 4 -3.72 -7.06 -10.17
C ILE A 4 -4.31 -6.85 -8.77
N TYR A 5 -5.53 -6.33 -8.73
CA TYR A 5 -6.39 -6.51 -7.56
C TYR A 5 -6.91 -7.93 -7.65
N THR A 6 -6.22 -8.90 -7.04
CA THR A 6 -6.77 -10.24 -6.90
C THR A 6 -8.00 -10.16 -6.01
N ALA A 7 -9.16 -10.39 -6.62
CA ALA A 7 -10.36 -10.79 -5.91
C ALA A 7 -10.01 -12.02 -5.07
N GLY A 8 -9.86 -11.80 -3.76
CA GLY A 8 -9.60 -12.82 -2.77
C GLY A 8 -10.40 -12.46 -1.54
N ASP A 9 -11.56 -13.11 -1.44
CA ASP A 9 -12.49 -13.13 -0.31
C ASP A 9 -13.47 -11.96 -0.16
N ASN A 10 -14.74 -12.34 0.09
CA ASN A 10 -15.94 -11.51 0.22
C ASN A 10 -15.92 -10.64 1.50
N SER A 11 -14.89 -9.81 1.69
CA SER A 11 -14.93 -8.76 2.72
C SER A 11 -15.55 -7.50 2.11
N LYS A 12 -16.62 -7.01 2.74
CA LYS A 12 -17.45 -5.87 2.28
C LYS A 12 -16.76 -4.49 2.32
N ASP A 13 -15.47 -4.42 2.66
CA ASP A 13 -14.82 -3.18 3.09
C ASP A 13 -13.73 -2.64 2.13
N TYR A 14 -13.49 -3.26 0.97
CA TYR A 14 -12.50 -2.77 0.01
C TYR A 14 -13.11 -1.89 -1.11
N PRO A 15 -12.50 -0.75 -1.46
CA PRO A 15 -12.94 0.07 -2.58
C PRO A 15 -12.92 -0.73 -3.89
N GLN A 16 -14.10 -0.97 -4.47
CA GLN A 16 -14.22 -1.67 -5.75
C GLN A 16 -14.03 -0.67 -6.89
N VAL A 17 -12.97 -0.84 -7.67
CA VAL A 17 -12.66 0.04 -8.80
C VAL A 17 -12.85 -0.66 -10.14
N ASN A 18 -13.57 0.00 -11.05
CA ASN A 18 -13.76 -0.50 -12.40
C ASN A 18 -12.51 -0.27 -13.28
N THR A 19 -12.51 -0.87 -14.46
CA THR A 19 -11.39 -0.79 -15.42
C THR A 19 -11.02 0.64 -15.81
N THR A 20 -11.99 1.55 -15.90
CA THR A 20 -11.73 2.96 -16.26
C THR A 20 -11.10 3.73 -15.10
N GLN A 21 -11.62 3.56 -13.88
CA GLN A 21 -11.01 4.13 -12.67
C GLN A 21 -9.57 3.65 -12.51
N LYS A 22 -9.30 2.35 -12.74
CA LYS A 22 -7.93 1.81 -12.73
C LYS A 22 -7.00 2.51 -13.72
N LYS A 23 -7.47 2.77 -14.95
CA LYS A 23 -6.69 3.52 -15.96
C LYS A 23 -6.41 4.95 -15.52
N ILE A 24 -7.41 5.61 -14.92
CA ILE A 24 -7.27 6.97 -14.40
C ILE A 24 -6.25 7.00 -13.25
N CYS A 25 -6.39 6.11 -12.26
CA CYS A 25 -5.46 5.94 -11.16
C CYS A 25 -4.02 5.69 -11.65
N GLN A 26 -3.83 4.78 -12.63
CA GLN A 26 -2.51 4.52 -13.19
C GLN A 26 -1.91 5.74 -13.88
N GLY A 27 -2.70 6.42 -14.72
CA GLY A 27 -2.27 7.66 -15.39
C GLY A 27 -1.91 8.76 -14.39
N PHE A 28 -2.61 8.82 -13.27
CA PHE A 28 -2.33 9.75 -12.19
C PHE A 28 -1.03 9.40 -11.46
N ILE A 29 -0.81 8.14 -11.09
CA ILE A 29 0.46 7.68 -10.48
C ILE A 29 1.65 8.04 -11.37
N ASP A 30 1.55 7.76 -12.68
CA ASP A 30 2.63 8.00 -13.63
C ASP A 30 2.95 9.50 -13.80
N LEU A 31 1.94 10.36 -13.67
CA LEU A 31 2.06 11.81 -13.75
C LEU A 31 2.60 12.40 -12.44
N TYR A 32 2.07 11.93 -11.30
CA TYR A 32 2.46 12.37 -9.96
C TYR A 32 3.90 11.98 -9.61
N ALA A 33 4.40 10.86 -10.14
CA ALA A 33 5.82 10.51 -10.03
C ALA A 33 6.79 11.55 -10.64
N ARG A 34 6.30 12.51 -11.44
CA ARG A 34 7.12 13.47 -12.20
C ARG A 34 6.69 14.92 -12.01
N THR A 35 5.50 15.14 -11.46
CA THR A 35 4.82 16.43 -11.38
C THR A 35 4.28 16.57 -9.97
N PRO A 36 4.61 17.66 -9.23
CA PRO A 36 4.01 17.93 -7.93
C PRO A 36 2.48 17.88 -8.02
N LEU A 37 1.83 17.31 -7.00
CA LEU A 37 0.39 17.10 -6.94
C LEU A 37 -0.42 18.36 -7.32
N GLU A 38 -0.04 19.50 -6.75
CA GLU A 38 -0.71 20.80 -6.93
C GLU A 38 -0.73 21.28 -8.38
N LEU A 39 0.19 20.77 -9.21
CA LEU A 39 0.34 21.14 -10.62
C LEU A 39 -0.35 20.14 -11.56
N ILE A 40 -0.91 19.05 -11.03
CA ILE A 40 -1.60 18.04 -11.84
C ILE A 40 -3.00 18.54 -12.22
N THR A 41 -3.26 18.63 -13.51
CA THR A 41 -4.57 19.01 -14.05
C THR A 41 -5.30 17.84 -14.70
N ILE A 42 -6.64 17.89 -14.71
CA ILE A 42 -7.49 16.94 -15.46
C ILE A 42 -7.09 16.88 -16.93
N ARG A 43 -6.67 18.02 -17.51
CA ARG A 43 -6.20 18.09 -18.89
C ARG A 43 -4.97 17.21 -19.10
N GLN A 44 -3.94 17.37 -18.27
CA GLN A 44 -2.71 16.58 -18.39
C GLN A 44 -2.99 15.10 -18.16
N LEU A 45 -3.80 14.78 -17.15
CA LEU A 45 -4.18 13.41 -16.85
C LEU A 45 -4.94 12.75 -18.02
N CYS A 46 -5.94 13.42 -18.59
CA CYS A 46 -6.66 12.88 -19.76
C CYS A 46 -5.80 12.85 -21.04
N GLN A 47 -4.68 13.58 -21.08
CA GLN A 47 -3.72 13.51 -22.19
C GLN A 47 -2.71 12.38 -22.01
N SER A 48 -2.40 11.98 -20.76
CA SER A 48 -1.46 10.90 -20.48
C SER A 48 -2.05 9.51 -20.68
N ILE A 49 -3.38 9.39 -20.71
CA ILE A 49 -4.11 8.13 -20.91
C ILE A 49 -5.20 8.32 -21.97
N PRO A 50 -5.58 7.29 -22.74
CA PRO A 50 -6.54 7.42 -23.84
C PRO A 50 -8.01 7.50 -23.33
N ILE A 51 -8.37 8.61 -22.68
CA ILE A 51 -9.74 8.89 -22.21
C ILE A 51 -10.17 10.33 -22.54
N ALA A 52 -11.47 10.53 -22.82
CA ALA A 52 -12.03 11.86 -22.95
C ALA A 52 -12.29 12.49 -21.57
N ARG A 53 -12.25 13.84 -21.47
CA ARG A 53 -12.61 14.55 -20.23
C ARG A 53 -14.03 14.26 -19.77
N THR A 54 -14.97 14.13 -20.71
CA THR A 54 -16.35 13.73 -20.38
C THR A 54 -16.42 12.35 -19.74
N THR A 55 -15.50 11.44 -20.11
CA THR A 55 -15.37 10.14 -19.45
C THR A 55 -14.78 10.28 -18.06
N PHE A 56 -13.76 11.14 -17.86
CA PHE A 56 -13.21 11.42 -16.53
C PHE A 56 -14.29 11.92 -15.56
N TYR A 57 -15.07 12.93 -15.99
CA TYR A 57 -16.15 13.52 -15.18
C TYR A 57 -17.32 12.57 -14.87
N ARG A 58 -17.36 11.37 -15.46
CA ARG A 58 -18.30 10.33 -15.04
C ARG A 58 -17.87 9.58 -13.79
N TYR A 59 -16.59 9.67 -13.41
CA TYR A 59 -16.01 8.92 -12.30
C TYR A 59 -15.43 9.84 -11.22
N PHE A 60 -14.96 11.04 -11.59
CA PHE A 60 -14.32 11.96 -10.67
C PHE A 60 -14.67 13.40 -11.03
N ASP A 61 -14.96 14.22 -10.02
CA ASP A 61 -15.22 15.66 -10.19
C ASP A 61 -13.93 16.44 -10.39
N ASN A 62 -12.84 15.98 -9.77
CA ASN A 62 -11.55 16.65 -9.77
C ASN A 62 -10.41 15.65 -9.53
N VAL A 63 -9.17 16.16 -9.60
CA VAL A 63 -7.95 15.37 -9.40
C VAL A 63 -7.80 14.87 -7.96
N ALA A 64 -8.27 15.63 -6.97
CA ALA A 64 -8.18 15.25 -5.55
C ALA A 64 -8.98 13.97 -5.25
N GLN A 65 -10.16 13.78 -5.86
CA GLN A 65 -10.91 12.51 -5.70
C GLN A 65 -10.16 11.29 -6.26
N VAL A 66 -9.27 11.49 -7.25
CA VAL A 66 -8.41 10.40 -7.75
C VAL A 66 -7.35 10.06 -6.72
N GLU A 67 -6.76 11.07 -6.07
CA GLU A 67 -5.81 10.90 -4.98
C GLU A 67 -6.45 10.23 -3.76
N GLU A 68 -7.63 10.67 -3.33
CA GLU A 68 -8.37 10.07 -2.23
C GLU A 68 -8.62 8.58 -2.48
N LEU A 69 -9.10 8.22 -3.67
CA LEU A 69 -9.29 6.82 -4.05
C LEU A 69 -7.98 6.03 -4.04
N LEU A 70 -6.88 6.63 -4.50
CA LEU A 70 -5.55 6.00 -4.45
C LEU A 70 -5.08 5.76 -3.02
N VAL A 71 -5.27 6.73 -2.13
CA VAL A 71 -4.98 6.60 -0.70
C VAL A 71 -5.80 5.46 -0.10
N ASP A 72 -7.11 5.41 -0.33
CA ASP A 72 -7.99 4.36 0.19
C ASP A 72 -7.58 2.97 -0.30
N LEU A 73 -7.30 2.84 -1.59
CA LEU A 73 -6.80 1.58 -2.18
C LEU A 73 -5.47 1.17 -1.55
N SER A 74 -4.57 2.12 -1.36
CA SER A 74 -3.27 1.85 -0.75
C SER A 74 -3.39 1.40 0.70
N LEU A 75 -4.22 2.06 1.51
CA LEU A 75 -4.45 1.71 2.91
C LEU A 75 -5.08 0.32 3.05
N SER A 76 -6.05 0.01 2.19
CA SER A 76 -6.63 -1.32 2.04
C SER A 76 -5.55 -2.39 1.80
N GLN A 77 -4.64 -2.16 0.87
CA GLN A 77 -3.59 -3.11 0.54
C GLN A 77 -2.53 -3.24 1.65
N VAL A 78 -2.21 -2.15 2.37
CA VAL A 78 -1.39 -2.22 3.59
C VAL A 78 -2.07 -3.12 4.62
N GLY A 79 -3.39 -3.01 4.80
CA GLY A 79 -4.16 -3.91 5.66
C GLY A 79 -4.01 -5.38 5.23
N GLN A 80 -4.15 -5.67 3.94
CA GLN A 80 -3.95 -7.02 3.38
C GLN A 80 -2.53 -7.54 3.64
N LEU A 81 -1.51 -6.70 3.46
CA LEU A 81 -0.12 -7.05 3.76
C LEU A 81 0.05 -7.43 5.23
N MET A 82 -0.55 -6.67 6.15
CA MET A 82 -0.48 -6.95 7.58
C MET A 82 -1.20 -8.25 7.96
N THR A 83 -2.32 -8.57 7.32
CA THR A 83 -3.00 -9.87 7.49
C THR A 83 -2.10 -11.02 7.05
N LEU A 84 -1.46 -10.91 5.88
CA LEU A 84 -0.52 -11.92 5.39
C LEU A 84 0.68 -12.11 6.34
N ILE A 85 1.21 -11.02 6.91
CA ILE A 85 2.27 -11.08 7.93
C ILE A 85 1.78 -11.82 9.19
N ALA A 86 0.56 -11.57 9.64
CA ALA A 86 0.00 -12.21 10.82
C ALA A 86 -0.29 -13.71 10.60
N GLU A 87 -0.62 -14.11 9.37
CA GLU A 87 -0.87 -15.50 8.97
C GLU A 87 0.42 -16.28 8.64
N PHE A 88 1.56 -15.60 8.56
CA PHE A 88 2.85 -16.21 8.23
C PHE A 88 3.23 -17.28 9.27
N LYS A 89 3.39 -18.51 8.79
CA LYS A 89 3.85 -19.66 9.54
C LYS A 89 4.83 -20.47 8.68
N ASN A 90 5.65 -21.31 9.31
CA ASN A 90 6.67 -22.06 8.58
C ASN A 90 6.08 -23.01 7.51
N ASP A 91 4.90 -23.58 7.78
CA ASP A 91 4.19 -24.54 6.94
C ASP A 91 3.54 -23.91 5.69
N ASN A 92 3.10 -22.65 5.75
CA ASN A 92 2.54 -21.90 4.62
C ASN A 92 3.49 -20.85 4.02
N SER A 93 4.74 -20.77 4.51
CA SER A 93 5.69 -19.69 4.23
C SER A 93 5.86 -19.36 2.75
N ASN A 94 6.02 -20.34 1.87
CA ASN A 94 6.23 -20.08 0.44
C ASN A 94 4.99 -19.43 -0.24
N GLN A 95 3.78 -19.85 0.13
CA GLN A 95 2.55 -19.29 -0.41
C GLN A 95 2.35 -17.85 0.07
N VAL A 96 2.55 -17.60 1.36
CA VAL A 96 2.44 -16.25 1.95
C VAL A 96 3.48 -15.32 1.34
N VAL A 97 4.74 -15.76 1.22
CA VAL A 97 5.81 -14.99 0.54
C VAL A 97 5.36 -14.63 -0.87
N GLN A 98 4.87 -15.58 -1.66
CA GLN A 98 4.43 -15.29 -3.03
C GLN A 98 3.27 -14.29 -3.08
N GLN A 99 2.28 -14.41 -2.19
CA GLN A 99 1.16 -13.47 -2.11
C GLN A 99 1.63 -12.05 -1.74
N MET A 100 2.55 -11.94 -0.78
CA MET A 100 3.15 -10.66 -0.40
C MET A 100 4.01 -10.07 -1.52
N THR A 101 4.82 -10.87 -2.20
CA THR A 101 5.61 -10.42 -3.36
C THR A 101 4.69 -9.90 -4.46
N ASN A 102 3.62 -10.62 -4.78
CA ASN A 102 2.64 -10.17 -5.76
C ASN A 102 1.99 -8.83 -5.36
N LEU A 103 1.68 -8.66 -4.08
CA LEU A 103 1.08 -7.43 -3.55
C LEU A 103 2.06 -6.26 -3.61
N LEU A 104 3.32 -6.48 -3.25
CA LEU A 104 4.41 -5.50 -3.35
C LEU A 104 4.65 -5.10 -4.81
N ASP A 105 4.83 -6.07 -5.71
CA ASP A 105 5.13 -5.82 -7.12
C ASP A 105 4.00 -5.07 -7.83
N ALA A 106 2.74 -5.41 -7.51
CA ALA A 106 1.57 -4.76 -8.10
C ALA A 106 1.39 -3.31 -7.62
N ASN A 107 1.88 -2.96 -6.43
CA ASN A 107 1.56 -1.68 -5.76
C ASN A 107 2.79 -0.84 -5.39
N GLN A 108 4.01 -1.28 -5.72
CA GLN A 108 5.24 -0.56 -5.40
C GLN A 108 5.24 0.89 -5.87
N GLY A 109 4.64 1.19 -7.04
CA GLY A 109 4.61 2.53 -7.60
C GLY A 109 3.83 3.51 -6.73
N ILE A 110 2.63 3.11 -6.29
CA ILE A 110 1.79 3.93 -5.42
C ILE A 110 2.38 4.02 -4.00
N TRP A 111 2.89 2.92 -3.44
CA TRP A 111 3.45 2.93 -2.09
C TRP A 111 4.75 3.74 -2.02
N LYS A 112 5.63 3.63 -3.03
CA LYS A 112 6.84 4.45 -3.12
C LYS A 112 6.50 5.93 -3.21
N LEU A 113 5.50 6.28 -4.01
CA LEU A 113 5.04 7.66 -4.14
C LEU A 113 4.53 8.22 -2.81
N LEU A 114 3.62 7.51 -2.13
CA LEU A 114 2.94 8.00 -0.93
C LEU A 114 3.76 7.86 0.37
N LEU A 115 4.57 6.79 0.53
CA LEU A 115 5.37 6.53 1.73
C LEU A 115 6.78 7.12 1.67
N VAL A 116 7.37 7.23 0.49
CA VAL A 116 8.78 7.58 0.34
C VAL A 116 8.97 8.97 -0.23
N THR A 117 8.33 9.28 -1.35
CA THR A 117 8.54 10.53 -2.10
C THR A 117 7.78 11.70 -1.48
N GLU A 118 6.45 11.60 -1.40
CA GLU A 118 5.55 12.65 -0.97
C GLU A 118 5.06 12.35 0.45
N ARG A 119 6.00 12.24 1.40
CA ARG A 119 5.76 11.78 2.79
C ARG A 119 4.67 12.60 3.49
N SER A 120 3.41 12.31 3.17
CA SER A 120 2.27 12.96 3.75
C SER A 120 2.18 12.48 5.18
N SER A 121 2.30 13.43 6.11
CA SER A 121 2.19 13.13 7.54
C SER A 121 0.86 12.44 7.85
N ASP A 122 -0.19 12.74 7.08
CA ASP A 122 -1.49 12.13 7.28
C ASP A 122 -1.55 10.69 6.82
N TYR A 123 -1.15 10.43 5.57
CA TYR A 123 -1.09 9.07 5.05
C TYR A 123 -0.16 8.18 5.89
N THR A 124 1.01 8.70 6.31
CA THR A 124 1.93 7.97 7.20
C THR A 124 1.26 7.60 8.52
N ARG A 125 0.52 8.53 9.15
CA ARG A 125 -0.25 8.26 10.38
C ARG A 125 -1.33 7.20 10.16
N GLN A 126 -1.99 7.19 9.00
CA GLN A 126 -3.01 6.19 8.67
C GLN A 126 -2.39 4.79 8.51
N VAL A 127 -1.26 4.69 7.82
CA VAL A 127 -0.50 3.43 7.70
C VAL A 127 -0.02 2.95 9.07
N GLU A 128 0.54 3.83 9.91
CA GLU A 128 0.92 3.47 11.28
C GLU A 128 -0.25 2.92 12.09
N ARG A 129 -1.45 3.51 11.94
CA ARG A 129 -2.65 3.06 12.65
C ARG A 129 -3.02 1.63 12.25
N ILE A 130 -2.96 1.31 10.96
CA ILE A 130 -3.23 -0.04 10.44
C ILE A 130 -2.20 -1.04 10.98
N VAL A 131 -0.91 -0.69 10.89
CA VAL A 131 0.18 -1.55 11.40
C VAL A 131 0.01 -1.80 12.91
N LYS A 132 -0.24 -0.74 13.70
CA LYS A 132 -0.47 -0.86 15.15
C LYS A 132 -1.69 -1.72 15.46
N ALA A 133 -2.80 -1.56 14.74
CA ALA A 133 -4.00 -2.36 14.95
C ALA A 133 -3.74 -3.85 14.67
N ALA A 134 -3.03 -4.18 13.59
CA ALA A 134 -2.66 -5.55 13.26
C ALA A 134 -1.73 -6.18 14.30
N LEU A 135 -0.80 -5.41 14.86
CA LEU A 135 0.13 -5.85 15.89
C LEU A 135 -0.53 -5.97 17.27
N ALA A 136 -1.45 -5.07 17.63
CA ALA A 136 -2.16 -5.08 18.90
C ALA A 136 -3.06 -6.32 19.06
N GLY A 137 -3.54 -6.89 17.95
CA GLY A 137 -4.24 -8.18 17.94
C GLY A 137 -3.39 -9.37 18.44
N GLN A 138 -2.07 -9.19 18.59
CA GLN A 138 -1.15 -10.27 18.93
C GLN A 138 -0.72 -10.34 20.42
N LYS A 139 -1.00 -9.33 21.27
CA LYS A 139 -0.81 -9.32 22.76
C LYS A 139 -1.15 -7.95 23.38
N GLN A 140 -1.34 -7.88 24.72
CA GLN A 140 -1.33 -6.62 25.49
C GLN A 140 0.07 -5.99 25.50
N ALA A 141 0.40 -5.25 24.44
CA ALA A 141 1.61 -4.45 24.34
C ALA A 141 1.42 -3.09 25.03
N SER A 142 2.46 -2.57 25.71
CA SER A 142 2.46 -1.17 26.14
C SER A 142 2.46 -0.24 24.93
N TYR A 143 2.02 1.01 25.09
CA TYR A 143 2.03 2.01 23.99
C TYR A 143 3.42 2.16 23.35
N LEU A 144 4.47 2.22 24.18
CA LEU A 144 5.85 2.35 23.70
C LEU A 144 6.28 1.13 22.88
N HIS A 145 5.85 -0.07 23.29
CA HIS A 145 6.11 -1.31 22.57
C HIS A 145 5.44 -1.34 21.20
N ALA A 146 4.15 -0.98 21.15
CA ALA A 146 3.40 -0.90 19.90
C ALA A 146 4.00 0.13 18.94
N GLN A 147 4.46 1.26 19.47
CA GLN A 147 5.18 2.27 18.69
C GLN A 147 6.49 1.73 18.12
N PHE A 148 7.29 1.03 18.93
CA PHE A 148 8.57 0.47 18.48
C PHE A 148 8.38 -0.58 17.37
N LEU A 149 7.46 -1.54 17.56
CA LEU A 149 7.15 -2.55 16.55
C LEU A 149 6.64 -1.91 15.25
N CYS A 150 5.79 -0.89 15.36
CA CYS A 150 5.33 -0.13 14.20
C CYS A 150 6.51 0.52 13.45
N SER A 151 7.45 1.16 14.16
CA SER A 151 8.64 1.75 13.53
C SER A 151 9.52 0.72 12.82
N VAL A 152 9.70 -0.48 13.40
CA VAL A 152 10.45 -1.58 12.75
C VAL A 152 9.75 -2.04 11.46
N THR A 153 8.44 -2.28 11.51
CA THR A 153 7.67 -2.70 10.33
C THR A 153 7.65 -1.63 9.24
N MET A 154 7.50 -0.35 9.62
CA MET A 154 7.56 0.77 8.66
C MET A 154 8.94 0.89 8.02
N GLY A 155 10.01 0.76 8.82
CA GLY A 155 11.38 0.74 8.31
C GLY A 155 11.62 -0.43 7.34
N PHE A 156 11.06 -1.61 7.65
CA PHE A 156 11.11 -2.76 6.77
C PHE A 156 10.42 -2.49 5.42
N LEU A 157 9.20 -1.96 5.45
CA LEU A 157 8.44 -1.64 4.24
C LEU A 157 9.14 -0.57 3.38
N ILE A 158 9.61 0.51 4.00
CA ILE A 158 10.33 1.58 3.32
C ILE A 158 11.62 1.05 2.69
N GLY A 159 12.36 0.19 3.40
CA GLY A 159 13.59 -0.39 2.90
C GLY A 159 13.38 -1.29 1.67
N ILE A 160 12.28 -2.03 1.60
CA ILE A 160 11.88 -2.76 0.38
C ILE A 160 11.59 -1.77 -0.75
N LEU A 161 10.75 -0.76 -0.50
CA LEU A 161 10.32 0.21 -1.54
C LEU A 161 11.46 1.09 -2.07
N THR A 162 12.54 1.21 -1.29
CA THR A 162 13.75 1.97 -1.62
C THR A 162 14.90 1.09 -2.09
N ASP A 163 14.64 -0.20 -2.35
CA ASP A 163 15.62 -1.16 -2.85
C ASP A 163 16.84 -1.33 -1.91
N GLN A 164 16.69 -1.02 -0.61
CA GLN A 164 17.76 -1.18 0.38
C GLN A 164 18.01 -2.64 0.75
N PHE A 165 17.00 -3.50 0.60
CA PHE A 165 17.12 -4.94 0.70
C PHE A 165 16.06 -5.63 -0.16
N LYS A 166 16.36 -6.86 -0.58
CA LYS A 166 15.46 -7.68 -1.38
C LYS A 166 14.36 -8.25 -0.50
N PHE A 167 13.14 -8.25 -1.00
CA PHE A 167 12.05 -8.99 -0.38
C PHE A 167 12.14 -10.46 -0.77
N ASP A 168 12.45 -11.31 0.19
CA ASP A 168 12.48 -12.76 0.03
C ASP A 168 12.02 -13.46 1.32
N LYS A 169 12.05 -14.79 1.30
CA LYS A 169 11.67 -15.63 2.44
C LYS A 169 12.55 -15.37 3.65
N GLU A 170 13.84 -15.15 3.48
CA GLU A 170 14.78 -14.95 4.60
C GLU A 170 14.51 -13.62 5.30
N ALA A 171 14.26 -12.56 4.53
CA ALA A 171 13.86 -11.25 5.03
C ALA A 171 12.56 -11.33 5.86
N LEU A 172 11.57 -12.09 5.39
CA LEU A 172 10.31 -12.31 6.11
C LEU A 172 10.49 -13.12 7.40
N VAL A 173 11.28 -14.19 7.36
CA VAL A 173 11.62 -14.99 8.55
C VAL A 173 12.36 -14.12 9.58
N GLU A 174 13.25 -13.24 9.15
CA GLU A 174 13.97 -12.34 10.06
C GLU A 174 13.05 -11.26 10.64
N LEU A 175 12.13 -10.70 9.83
CA LEU A 175 11.11 -9.77 10.33
C LEU A 175 10.22 -10.45 11.37
N GLU A 176 9.66 -11.61 11.05
CA GLU A 176 8.79 -12.37 11.96
C GLU A 176 9.53 -12.74 13.26
N ARG A 177 10.77 -13.22 13.15
CA ARG A 177 11.64 -13.51 14.31
C ARG A 177 11.88 -12.26 15.15
N SER A 178 12.16 -11.13 14.52
CA SER A 178 12.38 -9.85 15.20
C SER A 178 11.12 -9.40 15.93
N LEU A 179 9.96 -9.42 15.26
CA LEU A 179 8.67 -9.08 15.87
C LEU A 179 8.34 -10.01 17.04
N ARG A 180 8.58 -11.32 16.92
CA ARG A 180 8.35 -12.29 18.00
C ARG A 180 9.25 -12.03 19.21
N LYS A 181 10.57 -11.86 18.99
CA LYS A 181 11.54 -11.56 20.07
C LYS A 181 11.19 -10.28 20.81
N LEU A 182 10.74 -9.28 20.06
CA LEU A 182 10.34 -8.00 20.61
C LEU A 182 8.99 -8.11 21.31
N SER A 183 8.10 -9.03 20.95
CA SER A 183 6.79 -9.25 21.59
C SER A 183 6.80 -10.19 22.82
N ALA A 184 7.97 -10.72 23.19
CA ALA A 184 8.17 -11.63 24.32
C ALA A 184 8.63 -10.85 25.55
#